data_AF-A0A8S3HT09-F1
#
_entry.id   AF-A0A8S3HT09-F1
#
_cell.length_a   1.000
_cell.length_b   1.000
_cell.length_c   1.000
_cell.angle_alpha   90.00
_cell.angle_beta   90.00
_cell.angle_gamma   90.00
#
_symmetry.space_group_name_H-M   'P 1'
#
loop_
_entity.id
_entity.type
_entity.pdbx_description
1 polymer ?
#
loop_
_entity_poly.entity_id
_entity_poly.type
_entity_poly.pdbx_seq_one_letter_code
_entity_poly.pdbx_strand_id
1 'polypeptide(L)'
;YRDFAINIYEHAHQISPKIKVVVGPFVHAMPEFSTRNPGPGYDGTAEMIRWFNHWLKDNDDSDDILNEPDITLFVRTSLTTGTYRYESHWPIPQQQTRRMQFKKGRKLVEQALLKSPMSTAEKENNDIDIDVLQYQPWIGFEAGSWLGMLTGDQRPFDKDCLVYDSDPTQETIEIIGFVNVSFQVNNHKE
;
A
#
# COMPACT_ATOMS: atom_id res chain seq x y z
N TYR A 1 -10.59 0.21 -1.70
CA TYR A 1 -10.85 -1.25 -1.81
C TYR A 1 -9.68 -2.10 -1.32
N ARG A 2 -8.42 -1.68 -1.52
CA ARG A 2 -7.25 -2.48 -1.11
C ARG A 2 -7.18 -2.75 0.41
N ASP A 3 -7.67 -1.82 1.21
CA ASP A 3 -7.59 -1.94 2.67
C ASP A 3 -8.68 -2.83 3.27
N PHE A 4 -9.73 -3.15 2.50
CA PHE A 4 -10.94 -3.78 3.02
C PHE A 4 -10.66 -5.15 3.65
N ALA A 5 -9.89 -6.01 2.99
CA ALA A 5 -9.62 -7.36 3.49
C ALA A 5 -8.82 -7.34 4.80
N ILE A 6 -7.83 -6.45 4.90
CA ILE A 6 -7.03 -6.26 6.10
C ILE A 6 -7.86 -5.60 7.22
N ASN A 7 -8.73 -4.63 6.90
CA ASN A 7 -9.63 -4.04 7.88
C ASN A 7 -10.61 -5.08 8.45
N ILE A 8 -11.12 -6.01 7.64
CA ILE A 8 -11.90 -7.15 8.16
C ILE A 8 -11.06 -7.97 9.12
N TYR A 9 -9.82 -8.30 8.74
CA TYR A 9 -8.91 -9.07 9.60
C TYR A 9 -8.74 -8.41 10.97
N GLU A 10 -8.40 -7.11 11.01
CA GLU A 10 -8.19 -6.37 12.26
C GLU A 10 -9.39 -6.47 13.22
N HIS A 11 -10.61 -6.51 12.71
CA HIS A 11 -11.83 -6.54 13.53
C HIS A 11 -12.39 -7.94 13.80
N ALA A 12 -12.06 -8.94 12.97
CA ALA A 12 -12.67 -10.26 13.03
C ALA A 12 -11.75 -11.37 13.55
N HIS A 13 -10.41 -11.21 13.46
CA HIS A 13 -9.47 -12.29 13.81
C HIS A 13 -9.58 -12.76 15.27
N GLN A 14 -10.03 -11.90 16.19
CA GLN A 14 -10.18 -12.23 17.61
C GLN A 14 -11.48 -12.99 17.94
N ILE A 15 -12.46 -12.96 17.04
CA ILE A 15 -13.80 -13.52 17.25
C ILE A 15 -14.14 -14.67 16.30
N SER A 16 -13.25 -14.97 15.34
CA SER A 16 -13.36 -16.09 14.43
C SER A 16 -12.30 -17.14 14.76
N PRO A 17 -12.59 -18.45 14.71
CA PRO A 17 -11.60 -19.50 14.94
C PRO A 17 -10.49 -19.50 13.88
N LYS A 18 -10.80 -19.01 12.67
CA LYS A 18 -9.84 -18.81 11.60
C LYS A 18 -10.27 -17.68 10.69
N ILE A 19 -9.31 -16.93 10.19
CA ILE A 19 -9.50 -15.97 9.10
C ILE A 19 -8.34 -16.13 8.12
N LYS A 20 -8.63 -16.02 6.83
CA LYS A 20 -7.61 -16.02 5.80
C LYS A 20 -7.78 -14.78 4.93
N VAL A 21 -6.68 -14.04 4.75
CA VAL A 21 -6.61 -12.84 3.93
C VAL A 21 -5.50 -12.99 2.91
N VAL A 22 -5.81 -12.76 1.65
CA VAL A 22 -4.86 -12.77 0.55
C VAL A 22 -4.83 -11.39 -0.08
N VAL A 23 -3.69 -10.71 0.03
CA VAL A 23 -3.42 -9.43 -0.63
C VAL A 23 -2.43 -9.68 -1.75
N GLY A 24 -2.95 -10.07 -2.91
CA GLY A 24 -2.16 -10.25 -4.12
C GLY A 24 -2.20 -9.03 -5.05
N PRO A 25 -1.44 -9.05 -6.14
CA PRO A 25 -1.40 -7.96 -7.10
C PRO A 25 -2.54 -8.12 -8.13
N PHE A 26 -3.74 -8.37 -7.62
CA PHE A 26 -4.90 -8.73 -8.42
C PHE A 26 -5.63 -7.49 -8.92
N VAL A 27 -6.15 -7.59 -10.14
CA VAL A 27 -7.20 -6.68 -10.62
C VAL A 27 -8.54 -7.02 -9.92
N HIS A 28 -9.57 -6.23 -10.15
CA HIS A 28 -10.93 -6.48 -9.64
C HIS A 28 -11.62 -7.65 -10.37
N ALA A 29 -11.02 -8.83 -10.27
CA ALA A 29 -11.46 -10.12 -10.79
C ALA A 29 -10.89 -11.24 -9.91
N MET A 30 -11.22 -12.50 -10.19
CA MET A 30 -10.56 -13.63 -9.52
C MET A 30 -9.05 -13.64 -9.85
N PRO A 31 -8.19 -14.02 -8.89
CA PRO A 31 -6.73 -14.03 -9.06
C PRO A 31 -6.23 -14.72 -10.34
N GLU A 32 -6.84 -15.84 -10.69
CA GLU A 32 -6.52 -16.68 -11.85
C GLU A 32 -7.00 -16.12 -13.19
N PHE A 33 -7.94 -15.17 -13.20
CA PHE A 33 -8.51 -14.61 -14.43
C PHE A 33 -7.68 -13.47 -15.02
N SER A 34 -6.61 -13.05 -14.35
CA SER A 34 -5.71 -12.01 -14.85
C SER A 34 -4.35 -12.61 -15.21
N THR A 35 -4.09 -12.70 -16.51
CA THR A 35 -2.78 -13.04 -17.07
C THR A 35 -1.74 -11.93 -16.90
N ARG A 36 -2.14 -10.78 -16.32
CA ARG A 36 -1.31 -9.57 -16.16
C ARG A 36 -0.86 -9.33 -14.72
N ASN A 37 -1.19 -10.22 -13.79
CA ASN A 37 -0.72 -10.09 -12.41
C ASN A 37 0.80 -10.32 -12.35
N PRO A 38 1.58 -9.45 -11.69
CA PRO A 38 3.02 -9.64 -11.53
C PRO A 38 3.34 -10.87 -10.66
N GLY A 39 4.51 -11.48 -10.90
CA GLY A 39 5.03 -12.63 -10.14
C GLY A 39 4.29 -13.96 -10.39
N PRO A 40 4.47 -14.96 -9.51
CA PRO A 40 3.71 -16.19 -9.59
C PRO A 40 2.20 -15.89 -9.53
N GLY A 41 1.43 -16.57 -10.39
CA GLY A 41 -0.03 -16.55 -10.27
C GLY A 41 -0.49 -17.06 -8.91
N TYR A 42 -1.77 -16.85 -8.60
CA TYR A 42 -2.41 -17.37 -7.40
C TYR A 42 -3.69 -18.07 -7.80
N ASP A 43 -3.88 -19.30 -7.32
CA ASP A 43 -5.09 -20.08 -7.60
C ASP A 43 -6.12 -19.81 -6.50
N GLY A 44 -6.92 -18.76 -6.70
CA GLY A 44 -7.96 -18.38 -5.73
C GLY A 44 -9.06 -19.43 -5.62
N THR A 45 -9.39 -20.09 -6.73
CA THR A 45 -10.37 -21.18 -6.76
C THR A 45 -9.92 -22.36 -5.92
N ALA A 46 -8.68 -22.83 -6.07
CA ALA A 46 -8.16 -23.93 -5.26
C ALA A 46 -8.19 -23.60 -3.76
N GLU A 47 -7.80 -22.38 -3.38
CA GLU A 47 -7.82 -21.95 -1.98
C GLU A 47 -9.24 -21.90 -1.42
N MET A 48 -10.21 -21.38 -2.18
CA MET A 48 -11.62 -21.38 -1.79
C MET A 48 -12.17 -22.79 -1.64
N ILE A 49 -11.81 -23.73 -2.53
CA ILE A 49 -12.23 -25.13 -2.43
C ILE A 49 -11.70 -25.76 -1.14
N ARG A 50 -10.42 -25.55 -0.80
CA ARG A 50 -9.84 -26.04 0.46
C ARG A 50 -10.57 -25.47 1.68
N TRP A 51 -10.81 -24.15 1.68
CA TRP A 51 -11.58 -23.47 2.73
C TRP A 51 -12.98 -24.04 2.91
N PHE A 52 -13.76 -24.14 1.83
CA PHE A 52 -15.12 -24.64 1.91
C PHE A 52 -15.19 -26.14 2.23
N ASN A 53 -14.23 -26.94 1.75
CA ASN A 53 -14.15 -28.35 2.12
C ASN A 53 -14.00 -28.50 3.63
N HIS A 54 -13.12 -27.73 4.27
CA HIS A 54 -12.89 -27.81 5.71
C HIS A 54 -14.14 -27.47 6.55
N TRP A 55 -14.91 -26.45 6.14
CA TRP A 55 -16.04 -25.97 6.95
C TRP A 55 -17.41 -26.57 6.58
N LEU A 56 -17.58 -27.06 5.35
CA LEU A 56 -18.90 -27.48 4.83
C LEU A 56 -19.03 -28.98 4.59
N LYS A 57 -17.96 -29.77 4.71
CA LYS A 57 -18.00 -31.23 4.55
C LYS A 57 -17.68 -31.90 5.88
N ASP A 58 -18.37 -33.01 6.14
CA ASP A 58 -18.17 -33.85 7.35
C ASP A 58 -16.87 -34.69 7.30
N ASN A 59 -16.01 -34.48 6.30
CA ASN A 59 -14.77 -35.25 6.13
C ASN A 59 -13.61 -34.55 6.85
N ASP A 60 -13.13 -35.22 7.90
CA ASP A 60 -11.96 -34.94 8.74
C ASP A 60 -10.63 -35.16 8.00
N ASP A 61 -10.54 -34.76 6.73
CA ASP A 61 -9.35 -35.02 5.92
C ASP A 61 -8.39 -33.84 5.96
N SER A 62 -7.60 -33.79 7.03
CA SER A 62 -6.14 -33.48 7.01
C SER A 62 -5.61 -32.18 6.38
N ASP A 63 -6.45 -31.24 5.94
CA ASP A 63 -5.97 -29.99 5.34
C ASP A 63 -5.49 -29.05 6.46
N ASP A 64 -4.21 -28.71 6.43
CA ASP A 64 -3.47 -27.91 7.43
C ASP A 64 -3.92 -26.43 7.49
N ILE A 65 -5.10 -26.11 6.93
CA ILE A 65 -5.58 -24.75 6.71
C ILE A 65 -5.72 -23.94 8.00
N LEU A 66 -5.96 -24.62 9.12
CA LEU A 66 -6.02 -23.99 10.44
C LEU A 66 -4.62 -23.59 10.94
N ASN A 67 -3.57 -24.37 10.60
CA ASN A 67 -2.19 -24.13 11.02
C ASN A 67 -1.41 -23.23 10.04
N GLU A 68 -1.92 -23.02 8.83
CA GLU A 68 -1.36 -22.04 7.90
C GLU A 68 -1.44 -20.61 8.44
N PRO A 69 -0.56 -19.69 8.03
CA PRO A 69 -0.68 -18.28 8.41
C PRO A 69 -1.98 -17.64 7.89
N ASP A 70 -2.52 -16.70 8.66
CA ASP A 70 -3.77 -16.04 8.31
C ASP A 70 -3.63 -15.12 7.09
N ILE A 71 -2.46 -14.51 6.88
CA ILE A 71 -2.29 -13.47 5.88
C ILE A 71 -1.26 -13.91 4.85
N THR A 72 -1.63 -13.81 3.58
CA THR A 72 -0.75 -13.99 2.43
C THR A 72 -0.60 -12.66 1.70
N LEU A 73 0.62 -12.14 1.60
CA LEU A 73 0.93 -10.87 0.95
C LEU A 73 1.79 -11.11 -0.28
N PHE A 74 1.46 -10.48 -1.39
CA PHE A 74 2.39 -10.39 -2.52
C PHE A 74 3.30 -9.18 -2.37
N VAL A 75 4.56 -9.43 -2.02
CA VAL A 75 5.57 -8.40 -1.84
C VAL A 75 6.24 -8.12 -3.19
N ARG A 76 6.02 -6.93 -3.73
CA ARG A 76 6.57 -6.51 -5.03
C ARG A 76 8.04 -6.13 -4.90
N THR A 77 8.84 -6.58 -5.85
CA THR A 77 10.23 -6.14 -6.04
C THR A 77 10.41 -5.28 -7.29
N SER A 78 9.44 -5.29 -8.20
CA SER A 78 9.39 -4.41 -9.37
C SER A 78 7.95 -4.21 -9.86
N LEU A 79 7.80 -3.60 -11.03
CA LEU A 79 6.49 -3.49 -11.66
C LEU A 79 5.88 -4.85 -11.99
N THR A 80 6.70 -5.82 -12.40
CA THR A 80 6.27 -7.12 -12.93
C THR A 80 6.64 -8.31 -12.03
N THR A 81 7.45 -8.09 -10.98
CA THR A 81 7.98 -9.16 -10.13
C THR A 81 7.69 -8.96 -8.65
N GLY A 82 7.67 -10.07 -7.93
CA GLY A 82 7.46 -10.12 -6.49
C GLY A 82 7.31 -11.56 -6.03
N THR A 83 7.12 -11.75 -4.74
CA THR A 83 7.00 -13.05 -4.09
C THR A 83 5.89 -13.02 -3.05
N TYR A 84 5.19 -14.14 -2.89
CA TYR A 84 4.28 -14.30 -1.76
C TYR A 84 5.06 -14.45 -0.46
N ARG A 85 4.62 -13.75 0.57
CA ARG A 85 5.07 -13.88 1.95
C ARG A 85 3.87 -14.16 2.83
N TYR A 86 4.06 -14.98 3.85
CA TYR A 86 3.02 -15.38 4.77
C TYR A 86 3.27 -14.73 6.13
N GLU A 87 2.22 -14.15 6.70
CA GLU A 87 2.23 -13.45 7.97
C GLU A 87 1.13 -14.01 8.87
N SER A 88 1.44 -14.23 10.14
CA SER A 88 0.47 -14.73 11.11
C SER A 88 -0.36 -13.61 11.74
N HIS A 89 0.09 -12.35 11.64
CA HIS A 89 -0.54 -11.21 12.30
C HIS A 89 -0.46 -9.94 11.45
N TRP A 90 -1.45 -9.08 11.65
CA TRP A 90 -1.45 -7.72 11.15
C TRP A 90 -1.76 -6.72 12.28
N PRO A 91 -1.04 -5.59 12.40
CA PRO A 91 0.15 -5.23 11.63
C PRO A 91 1.30 -6.23 11.80
N ILE A 92 2.20 -6.28 10.82
CA ILE A 92 3.33 -7.21 10.86
C ILE A 92 4.21 -6.88 12.08
N PRO A 93 4.60 -7.87 12.90
CA PRO A 93 5.53 -7.64 13.99
C PRO A 93 6.80 -6.92 13.49
N GLN A 94 7.38 -6.05 14.33
CA GLN A 94 8.55 -5.22 13.99
C GLN A 94 8.37 -4.18 12.86
N GLN A 95 7.17 -4.04 12.26
CA GLN A 95 6.90 -2.96 11.32
C GLN A 95 7.08 -1.58 12.00
N GLN A 96 7.67 -0.64 11.27
CA GLN A 96 7.89 0.73 11.73
C GLN A 96 7.18 1.73 10.82
N THR A 97 6.46 2.68 11.41
CA THR A 97 5.94 3.83 10.68
C THR A 97 7.05 4.86 10.47
N ARG A 98 7.43 5.09 9.21
CA ARG A 98 8.33 6.18 8.84
C ARG A 98 7.53 7.41 8.46
N ARG A 99 7.80 8.55 9.11
CA ARG A 99 7.16 9.82 8.74
C ARG A 99 8.06 10.58 7.77
N MET A 100 7.50 10.89 6.60
CA MET A 100 8.13 11.76 5.62
C MET A 100 7.52 13.17 5.68
N GLN A 101 8.34 14.20 5.50
CA GLN A 101 7.92 15.60 5.46
C GLN A 101 8.14 16.17 4.06
N PHE A 102 7.13 16.90 3.57
CA PHE A 102 7.26 17.75 2.39
C PHE A 102 8.11 18.97 2.75
N LYS A 103 9.13 19.25 1.93
CA LYS A 103 10.07 20.36 2.12
C LYS A 103 10.21 21.19 0.85
N LYS A 104 10.70 22.41 1.05
CA LYS A 104 11.06 23.35 -0.01
C LYS A 104 11.86 22.68 -1.11
N GLY A 105 11.58 23.07 -2.35
CA GLY A 105 12.26 22.51 -3.52
C GLY A 105 11.79 21.10 -3.85
N ARG A 106 10.53 20.74 -3.51
CA ARG A 106 9.89 19.49 -3.92
C ARG A 106 10.61 18.24 -3.39
N LYS A 107 11.05 18.31 -2.13
CA LYS A 107 11.77 17.22 -1.47
C LYS A 107 10.92 16.51 -0.42
N LEU A 108 11.04 15.20 -0.37
CA LEU A 108 10.42 14.34 0.63
C LEU A 108 11.52 13.82 1.59
N VAL A 109 11.51 14.30 2.83
CA VAL A 109 12.60 14.04 3.80
C VAL A 109 12.06 13.26 4.99
N GLU A 110 12.76 12.20 5.41
CA GLU A 110 12.40 11.43 6.59
C GLU A 110 12.59 12.27 7.86
N GLN A 111 11.54 12.35 8.69
CA GLN A 111 11.52 13.19 9.88
C GLN A 111 12.65 12.82 10.86
N ALA A 112 13.00 11.54 10.98
CA ALA A 112 14.06 11.07 11.86
C ALA A 112 15.47 11.56 11.44
N LEU A 113 15.66 11.92 10.17
CA LEU A 113 16.93 12.44 9.63
C LEU A 113 17.10 13.95 9.86
N LEU A 114 16.04 14.64 10.29
CA LEU A 114 16.09 16.05 10.67
C LEU A 114 16.80 16.16 12.03
N LYS A 115 18.14 16.22 12.01
CA LYS A 115 18.95 16.42 13.23
C LYS A 115 18.76 17.85 13.75
N SER A 116 18.51 17.95 15.05
CA SER A 116 18.40 19.14 15.91
C SER A 116 17.00 19.75 16.10
N PRO A 117 16.68 20.19 17.34
CA PRO A 117 15.61 21.16 17.54
C PRO A 117 15.95 22.38 16.71
N MET A 118 14.98 22.87 15.92
CA MET A 118 15.10 24.10 15.15
C MET A 118 15.90 25.13 15.95
N SER A 119 17.00 25.60 15.37
CA SER A 119 17.71 26.74 15.93
C SER A 119 16.72 27.91 16.05
N THR A 120 16.89 28.80 17.03
CA THR A 120 16.01 29.96 17.19
C THR A 120 15.92 30.84 15.94
N ALA A 121 16.90 30.77 15.04
CA ALA A 121 16.88 31.41 13.73
C ALA A 121 15.91 30.75 12.71
N GLU A 122 15.65 29.44 12.82
CA GLU A 122 14.65 28.74 12.00
C GLU A 122 13.23 28.91 12.54
N LYS A 123 13.08 29.29 13.82
CA LYS A 123 11.78 29.68 14.39
C LYS A 123 11.32 31.08 13.96
N GLU A 124 12.25 31.95 13.55
CA GLU A 124 11.96 33.33 13.14
C GLU A 124 11.64 33.45 11.64
N ASN A 125 12.02 32.47 10.83
CA ASN A 125 11.61 32.40 9.43
C ASN A 125 10.33 31.56 9.30
N ASN A 126 9.23 32.08 9.85
CA ASN A 126 7.85 31.61 9.66
C ASN A 126 7.33 31.88 8.23
N ASP A 127 8.21 31.81 7.23
CA ASP A 127 7.80 31.73 5.84
C ASP A 127 7.19 30.34 5.68
N ILE A 128 5.86 30.26 5.84
CA ILE A 128 5.09 29.08 5.48
C ILE A 128 5.34 28.90 3.98
N ASP A 129 6.16 27.90 3.63
CA ASP A 129 6.45 27.59 2.24
C ASP A 129 5.19 26.96 1.63
N ILE A 130 4.44 27.78 0.90
CA ILE A 130 3.19 27.38 0.26
C ILE A 130 3.51 27.03 -1.19
N ASP A 131 3.29 25.77 -1.51
CA ASP A 131 3.31 25.31 -2.88
C ASP A 131 1.93 25.49 -3.51
N VAL A 132 1.88 26.14 -4.67
CA VAL A 132 0.63 26.38 -5.42
C VAL A 132 0.50 25.38 -6.56
N LEU A 133 -0.67 24.78 -6.68
CA LEU A 133 -1.07 23.93 -7.79
C LEU A 133 -2.30 24.52 -8.46
N GLN A 134 -2.26 24.70 -9.78
CA GLN A 134 -3.45 25.04 -10.54
C GLN A 134 -4.31 23.78 -10.69
N TYR A 135 -5.49 23.78 -10.07
CA TYR A 135 -6.41 22.66 -10.19
C TYR A 135 -6.98 22.57 -11.62
N GLN A 136 -6.78 21.42 -12.27
CA GLN A 136 -7.39 21.09 -13.56
C GLN A 136 -8.26 19.83 -13.39
N PRO A 137 -9.59 19.92 -13.55
CA PRO A 137 -10.49 18.83 -13.18
C PRO A 137 -10.41 17.58 -14.08
N TRP A 138 -9.78 17.68 -15.26
CA TRP A 138 -9.61 16.55 -16.18
C TRP A 138 -8.28 15.81 -16.01
N ILE A 139 -7.28 16.41 -15.34
CA ILE A 139 -5.97 15.79 -15.14
C ILE A 139 -6.08 14.65 -14.13
N GLY A 140 -5.43 13.52 -14.44
CA GLY A 140 -5.36 12.35 -13.57
C GLY A 140 -6.28 11.21 -14.01
N PHE A 141 -7.15 11.43 -14.99
CA PHE A 141 -7.89 10.35 -15.66
C PHE A 141 -6.93 9.37 -16.35
N GLU A 142 -5.82 9.90 -16.86
CA GLU A 142 -4.79 9.17 -17.60
C GLU A 142 -3.94 8.26 -16.70
N ALA A 143 -3.99 8.44 -15.38
CA ALA A 143 -3.36 7.54 -14.41
C ALA A 143 -4.00 6.14 -14.41
N GLY A 144 -5.15 5.96 -15.09
CA GLY A 144 -5.76 4.68 -15.37
C GLY A 144 -6.94 4.35 -14.49
N SER A 145 -7.49 3.14 -14.70
CA SER A 145 -8.65 2.66 -13.96
C SER A 145 -8.28 2.12 -12.58
N TRP A 146 -9.13 2.43 -11.58
CA TRP A 146 -8.99 2.01 -10.19
C TRP A 146 -9.36 0.54 -9.94
N LEU A 147 -9.23 -0.32 -10.95
CA LEU A 147 -9.55 -1.75 -10.89
C LEU A 147 -8.32 -2.61 -10.58
N GLY A 148 -7.24 -2.04 -10.04
CA GLY A 148 -6.03 -2.77 -9.67
C GLY A 148 -5.00 -2.94 -10.80
N MET A 149 -5.21 -2.30 -11.95
CA MET A 149 -4.23 -2.28 -13.04
C MET A 149 -2.95 -1.54 -12.62
N LEU A 150 -1.82 -1.96 -13.17
CA LEU A 150 -0.57 -1.21 -13.02
C LEU A 150 -0.66 0.11 -13.75
N THR A 151 -0.23 1.18 -13.08
CA THR A 151 -0.03 2.48 -13.73
C THR A 151 1.19 2.39 -14.64
N GLY A 152 1.09 3.00 -15.82
CA GLY A 152 2.25 3.19 -16.69
C GLY A 152 3.23 4.21 -16.12
N ASP A 153 4.20 4.60 -16.94
CA ASP A 153 5.08 5.74 -16.63
C ASP A 153 4.25 7.01 -16.39
N GLN A 154 4.42 7.62 -15.20
CA GLN A 154 3.67 8.81 -14.78
C GLN A 154 4.35 10.12 -15.15
N ARG A 155 5.62 10.10 -15.63
CA ARG A 155 6.38 11.31 -16.00
C ARG A 155 5.65 12.31 -16.89
N PRO A 156 4.83 11.90 -17.89
CA PRO A 156 4.09 12.86 -18.72
C PRO A 156 3.13 13.78 -17.94
N PHE A 157 2.72 13.37 -16.72
CA PHE A 157 1.75 14.09 -15.88
C PHE A 157 2.40 14.97 -14.82
N ASP A 158 3.71 14.84 -14.58
CA ASP A 158 4.44 15.60 -13.55
C ASP A 158 4.30 17.11 -13.74
N LYS A 159 4.17 17.57 -15.00
CA LYS A 159 3.99 18.99 -15.35
C LYS A 159 2.73 19.63 -14.77
N ASP A 160 1.71 18.81 -14.48
CA ASP A 160 0.41 19.25 -13.95
C ASP A 160 0.24 18.85 -12.47
N CYS A 161 1.32 18.42 -11.80
CA CYS A 161 1.30 17.88 -10.45
C CYS A 161 2.33 18.56 -9.54
N LEU A 162 2.12 18.49 -8.23
CA LEU A 162 3.17 18.73 -7.24
C LEU A 162 3.88 17.42 -6.92
N VAL A 163 5.05 17.21 -7.51
CA VAL A 163 5.87 16.01 -7.29
C VAL A 163 6.82 16.26 -6.13
N TYR A 164 7.00 15.29 -5.23
CA TYR A 164 7.97 15.36 -4.14
C TYR A 164 8.76 14.06 -4.07
N ASP A 165 10.08 14.16 -4.26
CA ASP A 165 10.97 13.01 -4.28
C ASP A 165 11.91 13.01 -3.08
N SER A 166 12.22 11.81 -2.57
CA SER A 166 13.37 11.65 -1.67
C SER A 166 14.67 11.68 -2.46
N ASP A 167 15.79 11.74 -1.76
CA ASP A 167 17.06 11.37 -2.39
C ASP A 167 17.07 9.87 -2.72
N PRO A 168 17.91 9.42 -3.67
CA PRO A 168 18.04 8.00 -3.99
C PRO A 168 18.32 7.17 -2.74
N THR A 169 17.50 6.15 -2.52
CA THR A 169 17.65 5.23 -1.38
C THR A 169 18.94 4.43 -1.53
N GLN A 170 19.71 4.32 -0.44
CA GLN A 170 20.97 3.57 -0.43
C GLN A 170 20.76 2.07 -0.18
N GLU A 171 19.56 1.70 0.26
CA GLU A 171 19.14 0.33 0.57
C GLU A 171 17.71 0.10 0.10
N THR A 172 17.32 -1.16 -0.06
CA THR A 172 15.94 -1.53 -0.37
C THR A 172 15.04 -1.20 0.81
N ILE A 173 14.00 -0.40 0.56
CA ILE A 173 12.97 -0.11 1.54
C ILE A 173 11.73 -0.93 1.18
N GLU A 174 11.33 -1.82 2.08
CA GLU A 174 10.07 -2.53 1.98
C GLU A 174 8.96 -1.69 2.64
N ILE A 175 7.88 -1.45 1.91
CA ILE A 175 6.72 -0.69 2.38
C ILE A 175 5.50 -1.61 2.34
N ILE A 176 5.11 -2.11 3.51
CA ILE A 176 3.90 -2.93 3.69
C ILE A 176 3.11 -2.30 4.82
N GLY A 177 1.84 -2.01 4.55
CA GLY A 177 1.00 -1.27 5.47
C GLY A 177 0.11 -0.25 4.77
N PHE A 178 -0.60 0.51 5.59
CA PHE A 178 -1.40 1.64 5.13
C PHE A 178 -0.57 2.91 5.04
N VAL A 179 -0.61 3.55 3.88
CA VAL A 179 0.02 4.85 3.66
C VAL A 179 -1.01 5.94 3.99
N ASN A 180 -0.64 6.85 4.88
CA ASN A 180 -1.45 8.00 5.23
C ASN A 180 -0.71 9.27 4.84
N VAL A 181 -1.45 10.23 4.27
CA VAL A 181 -0.92 11.54 3.89
C VAL A 181 -1.79 12.62 4.50
N SER A 182 -1.17 13.66 5.05
CA SER A 182 -1.86 14.80 5.67
C SER A 182 -1.36 16.09 5.06
N PHE A 183 -2.29 16.94 4.64
CA PHE A 183 -2.00 18.24 4.04
C PHE A 183 -2.73 19.35 4.80
N GLN A 184 -2.12 20.52 4.86
CA GLN A 184 -2.83 21.77 5.11
C GLN A 184 -3.03 22.44 3.76
N VAL A 185 -4.28 22.65 3.38
CA VAL A 185 -4.64 23.21 2.09
C VAL A 185 -5.48 24.47 2.28
N ASN A 186 -5.23 25.46 1.44
CA ASN A 186 -6.10 26.62 1.29
C ASN A 186 -6.59 26.66 -0.17
N ASN A 187 -7.86 27.00 -0.37
CA ASN A 187 -8.43 27.14 -1.69
C ASN A 187 -8.75 28.61 -1.93
N HIS A 188 -7.99 29.24 -2.82
CA HIS A 188 -8.35 30.55 -3.36
C HIS A 188 -9.26 30.31 -4.58
N LYS A 189 -10.56 30.52 -4.36
CA LYS A 189 -11.50 30.70 -5.48
C LYS A 189 -11.37 32.13 -5.98
N GLU A 190 -10.90 32.30 -7.20
CA GLU A 190 -11.15 33.54 -7.97
C GLU A 190 -12.61 33.64 -8.39
#